data_AF-A0AAW2FF29-F1
#
_entry.id   AF-A0AAW2FF29-F1
#
_cell.length_a   1.000
_cell.length_b   1.000
_cell.length_c   1.000
_cell.angle_alpha   90.00
_cell.angle_beta   90.00
_cell.angle_gamma   90.00
#
_symmetry.space_group_name_H-M   'P 1'
#
loop_
_entity.id
_entity.type
_entity.pdbx_description
1 polymer ?
#
loop_
_entity_poly.entity_id
_entity_poly.type
_entity_poly.pdbx_seq_one_letter_code
_entity_poly.pdbx_strand_id
1 'polypeptide(L)'
;MKGYGLIVYDASTNRTCRVESDYMKPSDKNFSLGNQSFTYDYGIFSMTPFCNDLYFSAVSSKEIYKIKIKKLLECPGKQEANNHTKLAIKIPSQTGQVTTVGHSIIYNDSKGTSLMGTNVCNKSDNKTVVLAKNDELIRILSAIKPWRDYILLVEDNFQDFILSQVNFNNTLFRIMEVKVSEIRKEME
;
A
#
# COMPACT_ATOMS: atom_id res chain seq x y z
N MET A 1 2.18 11.78 -21.05
CA MET A 1 1.17 11.89 -19.97
C MET A 1 1.86 12.43 -18.74
N LYS A 2 1.45 13.60 -18.23
CA LYS A 2 1.97 14.17 -16.96
C LYS A 2 0.84 14.12 -15.95
N GLY A 3 1.00 13.40 -14.85
CA GLY A 3 0.00 13.33 -13.77
C GLY A 3 -0.03 11.98 -13.07
N TYR A 4 -0.61 11.96 -11.87
CA TYR A 4 -0.80 10.77 -11.05
C TYR A 4 -2.27 10.36 -11.15
N GLY A 5 -2.53 9.15 -11.64
CA GLY A 5 -3.88 8.74 -11.99
C GLY A 5 -4.02 7.23 -12.14
N LEU A 6 -5.24 6.75 -11.92
CA LEU A 6 -5.66 5.37 -12.14
C LEU A 6 -6.17 5.20 -13.56
N ILE A 7 -5.79 4.10 -14.20
CA ILE A 7 -6.49 3.61 -15.39
C ILE A 7 -7.56 2.64 -14.91
N VAL A 8 -8.81 2.93 -15.27
CA VAL A 8 -9.97 2.09 -14.97
C VAL A 8 -10.42 1.46 -16.28
N TYR A 9 -10.51 0.13 -16.29
CA TYR A 9 -11.08 -0.64 -17.38
C TYR A 9 -12.36 -1.33 -16.89
N ASP A 10 -13.48 -1.00 -17.50
CA ASP A 10 -14.75 -1.66 -17.31
C ASP A 10 -14.99 -2.65 -18.45
N ALA A 11 -14.79 -3.93 -18.16
CA ALA A 11 -14.98 -5.00 -19.13
C ALA A 11 -16.45 -5.16 -19.56
N SER A 12 -17.41 -4.77 -18.71
CA SER A 12 -18.84 -4.92 -19.02
C SER A 12 -19.32 -3.96 -20.11
N THR A 13 -18.68 -2.79 -20.20
CA THR A 13 -18.95 -1.76 -21.21
C THR A 13 -17.82 -1.60 -22.23
N ASN A 14 -16.76 -2.41 -22.10
CA ASN A 14 -15.51 -2.30 -22.83
C ASN A 14 -14.94 -0.86 -22.85
N ARG A 15 -15.05 -0.16 -21.71
CA ARG A 15 -14.67 1.25 -21.58
C ARG A 15 -13.40 1.37 -20.75
N THR A 16 -12.46 2.17 -21.24
CA THR A 16 -11.26 2.56 -20.50
C THR A 16 -11.30 4.06 -20.22
N CYS A 17 -10.93 4.46 -19.01
CA CYS A 17 -10.75 5.85 -18.66
C CYS A 17 -9.58 6.05 -17.69
N ARG A 18 -9.12 7.29 -17.61
CA ARG A 18 -8.12 7.72 -16.63
C ARG A 18 -8.80 8.62 -15.61
N VAL A 19 -8.70 8.23 -14.33
CA VAL A 19 -9.19 9.01 -13.20
C VAL A 19 -8.00 9.60 -12.46
N GLU A 20 -8.01 10.90 -12.23
CA GLU A 20 -6.99 11.59 -11.44
C GLU A 20 -7.59 12.15 -10.16
N SER A 21 -6.79 12.23 -9.11
CA SER A 21 -7.17 12.88 -7.85
C SER A 21 -5.93 13.51 -7.21
N ASP A 22 -6.10 14.60 -6.48
CA ASP A 22 -5.00 15.21 -5.73
C ASP A 22 -4.47 14.27 -4.63
N TYR A 23 -5.29 13.32 -4.15
CA TYR A 23 -4.88 12.28 -3.20
C TYR A 23 -4.01 11.18 -3.81
N MET A 24 -3.84 11.17 -5.13
CA MET A 24 -2.92 10.27 -5.84
C MET A 24 -1.51 10.86 -5.97
N LYS A 25 -1.32 12.13 -5.56
CA LYS A 25 -0.02 12.79 -5.61
C LYS A 25 0.85 12.37 -4.42
N PRO A 26 2.17 12.39 -4.59
CA PRO A 26 3.10 12.27 -3.46
C PRO A 26 2.91 13.46 -2.50
N SER A 27 2.90 13.18 -1.20
CA SER A 27 2.80 14.18 -0.12
C SER A 27 4.01 14.17 0.82
N ASP A 28 4.76 13.07 0.86
CA ASP A 28 6.00 12.92 1.64
C ASP A 28 7.07 12.15 0.86
N LYS A 29 8.00 12.89 0.25
CA LYS A 29 9.00 12.38 -0.69
C LYS A 29 10.25 11.80 -0.02
N ASN A 30 10.44 12.04 1.27
CA ASN A 30 11.67 11.68 1.96
C ASN A 30 11.48 10.37 2.72
N PHE A 31 12.23 9.35 2.28
CA PHE A 31 12.27 8.04 2.91
C PHE A 31 13.44 7.98 3.88
N SER A 32 13.20 7.32 5.02
CA SER A 32 14.23 7.03 6.02
C SER A 32 14.06 5.57 6.46
N LEU A 33 15.07 4.76 6.16
CA LEU A 33 15.12 3.33 6.45
C LEU A 33 16.41 3.04 7.22
N GLY A 34 16.32 2.89 8.53
CA GLY A 34 17.50 2.76 9.38
C GLY A 34 18.46 3.94 9.20
N ASN A 35 19.68 3.67 8.75
CA ASN A 35 20.71 4.69 8.49
C ASN A 35 20.71 5.26 7.05
N GLN A 36 19.83 4.76 6.18
CA GLN A 36 19.70 5.23 4.80
C GLN A 36 18.56 6.24 4.68
N SER A 37 18.77 7.29 3.91
CA SER A 37 17.73 8.24 3.51
C SER A 37 17.81 8.51 2.02
N PHE A 38 16.66 8.58 1.35
CA PHE A 38 16.59 8.90 -0.07
C PHE A 38 15.29 9.66 -0.39
N THR A 39 15.31 10.40 -1.49
CA THR A 39 14.12 11.05 -2.01
C THR A 39 13.52 10.21 -3.12
N TYR A 40 12.22 9.95 -3.04
CA TYR A 40 11.46 9.24 -4.06
C TYR A 40 10.14 9.96 -4.26
N ASP A 41 9.89 10.45 -5.48
CA ASP A 41 8.73 11.30 -5.82
C ASP A 41 7.73 10.54 -6.69
N TYR A 42 7.04 9.57 -6.08
CA TYR A 42 6.07 8.72 -6.77
C TYR A 42 4.69 8.79 -6.13
N GLY A 43 3.67 8.96 -6.97
CA GLY A 43 2.27 9.03 -6.57
C GLY A 43 1.66 7.66 -6.36
N ILE A 44 0.36 7.55 -6.67
CA ILE A 44 -0.42 6.32 -6.51
C ILE A 44 0.30 5.09 -7.08
N PHE A 45 0.39 4.05 -6.26
CA PHE A 45 1.16 2.86 -6.60
C PHE A 45 0.51 1.60 -6.07
N SER A 46 0.24 1.55 -4.76
CA SER A 46 -0.37 0.37 -4.18
C SER A 46 -1.87 0.53 -4.04
N MET A 47 -2.60 -0.56 -4.33
CA MET A 47 -4.05 -0.59 -4.30
C MET A 47 -4.56 -1.99 -3.95
N THR A 48 -5.70 -2.04 -3.26
CA THR A 48 -6.37 -3.29 -2.93
C THR A 48 -7.89 -3.07 -2.87
N PRO A 49 -8.70 -3.93 -3.53
CA PRO A 49 -10.14 -3.86 -3.41
C PRO A 49 -10.59 -4.45 -2.06
N PHE A 50 -11.57 -3.81 -1.44
CA PHE A 50 -12.24 -4.36 -0.26
C PHE A 50 -13.70 -3.90 -0.20
N CYS A 51 -14.62 -4.84 -0.06
CA CYS A 51 -16.06 -4.60 -0.14
C CYS A 51 -16.43 -3.84 -1.43
N ASN A 52 -16.85 -2.57 -1.30
CA ASN A 52 -17.26 -1.72 -2.42
C ASN A 52 -16.26 -0.57 -2.71
N ASP A 53 -15.14 -0.54 -2.00
CA ASP A 53 -14.15 0.52 -2.05
C ASP A 53 -12.84 -0.03 -2.65
N LEU A 54 -12.14 0.80 -3.41
CA LEU A 54 -10.73 0.62 -3.75
C LEU A 54 -9.92 1.40 -2.73
N TYR A 55 -9.10 0.70 -1.95
CA TYR A 55 -8.12 1.32 -1.07
C TYR A 55 -6.83 1.53 -1.86
N PHE A 56 -6.18 2.66 -1.67
CA PHE A 56 -4.94 2.98 -2.37
C PHE A 56 -4.03 3.91 -1.56
N SER A 57 -2.75 3.88 -1.88
CA SER A 57 -1.77 4.82 -1.34
C SER A 57 -0.79 5.24 -2.43
N ALA A 58 -0.30 6.48 -2.32
CA ALA A 58 0.90 6.90 -3.02
C ALA A 58 2.12 6.36 -2.30
N VAL A 59 3.16 5.93 -3.02
CA VAL A 59 4.41 5.42 -2.39
C VAL A 59 4.93 6.45 -1.40
N SER A 60 5.00 7.69 -1.86
CA SER A 60 5.51 8.83 -1.12
C SER A 60 4.38 9.52 -0.35
N SER A 61 3.66 8.78 0.51
CA SER A 61 2.57 9.28 1.35
C SER A 61 2.48 8.50 2.66
N LYS A 62 1.93 9.14 3.70
CA LYS A 62 1.63 8.54 5.01
C LYS A 62 0.13 8.29 5.20
N GLU A 63 -0.59 8.15 4.10
CA GLU A 63 -2.04 8.05 4.09
C GLU A 63 -2.50 6.97 3.11
N ILE A 64 -3.46 6.16 3.56
CA ILE A 64 -4.20 5.23 2.73
C ILE A 64 -5.59 5.84 2.55
N TYR A 65 -5.95 6.06 1.30
CA TYR A 65 -7.23 6.61 0.87
C TYR A 65 -8.13 5.51 0.34
N LYS A 66 -9.41 5.83 0.19
CA LYS A 66 -10.36 4.96 -0.48
C LYS A 66 -11.37 5.74 -1.32
N ILE A 67 -11.84 5.10 -2.38
CA ILE A 67 -12.90 5.58 -3.26
C ILE A 67 -13.81 4.42 -3.64
N LYS A 68 -15.12 4.67 -3.76
CA LYS A 68 -16.07 3.63 -4.18
C LYS A 68 -15.73 3.15 -5.59
N ILE A 69 -15.65 1.83 -5.78
CA ILE A 69 -15.38 1.23 -7.10
C ILE A 69 -16.46 1.64 -8.10
N LYS A 70 -17.73 1.67 -7.68
CA LYS A 70 -18.84 2.16 -8.52
C LYS A 70 -18.60 3.58 -9.04
N LYS A 71 -18.03 4.46 -8.19
CA LYS A 71 -17.69 5.81 -8.61
C LYS A 71 -16.52 5.85 -9.57
N LEU A 72 -15.49 5.03 -9.38
CA LEU A 72 -14.42 4.90 -10.37
C LEU A 72 -14.94 4.44 -11.73
N LEU A 73 -15.87 3.48 -11.74
CA LEU A 73 -16.49 2.96 -12.97
C LEU A 73 -17.32 4.00 -13.70
N GLU A 74 -17.78 5.08 -13.05
CA GLU A 74 -18.45 6.21 -13.71
C GLU A 74 -17.49 7.08 -14.53
N CYS A 75 -16.16 6.89 -14.37
CA CYS A 75 -15.09 7.69 -14.98
C CYS A 75 -15.13 9.18 -14.58
N PRO A 76 -15.11 9.49 -13.26
CA PRO A 76 -15.29 10.84 -12.76
C PRO A 76 -14.11 11.73 -13.15
N GLY A 77 -14.41 13.01 -13.37
CA GLY A 77 -13.39 14.04 -13.49
C GLY A 77 -12.66 14.27 -12.17
N LYS A 78 -11.52 14.98 -12.22
CA LYS A 78 -10.64 15.17 -11.05
C LYS A 78 -11.35 15.72 -9.80
N GLN A 79 -12.17 16.76 -9.98
CA GLN A 79 -12.88 17.40 -8.87
C GLN A 79 -13.88 16.44 -8.20
N GLU A 80 -14.60 15.65 -9.00
CA GLU A 80 -15.54 14.65 -8.51
C GLU A 80 -14.81 13.49 -7.83
N ALA A 81 -13.71 13.01 -8.40
CA ALA A 81 -12.86 12.00 -7.79
C ALA A 81 -12.30 12.45 -6.43
N ASN A 82 -11.88 13.72 -6.31
CA ASN A 82 -11.48 14.31 -5.03
C ASN A 82 -12.63 14.28 -4.01
N ASN A 83 -13.84 14.72 -4.40
CA ASN A 83 -15.00 14.75 -3.50
C ASN A 83 -15.42 13.36 -2.99
N HIS A 84 -15.17 12.32 -3.78
CA HIS A 84 -15.50 10.93 -3.43
C HIS A 84 -14.37 10.16 -2.75
N THR A 85 -13.15 10.68 -2.77
CA THR A 85 -12.01 10.07 -2.10
C THR A 85 -12.04 10.43 -0.62
N LYS A 86 -11.84 9.43 0.24
CA LYS A 86 -11.84 9.59 1.69
C LYS A 86 -10.56 9.02 2.29
N LEU A 87 -10.01 9.71 3.28
CA LEU A 87 -8.94 9.15 4.11
C LEU A 87 -9.48 7.93 4.85
N ALA A 88 -8.77 6.81 4.75
CA ALA A 88 -9.13 5.56 5.42
C ALA A 88 -8.22 5.28 6.61
N ILE A 89 -6.90 5.42 6.44
CA ILE A 89 -5.89 5.09 7.45
C ILE A 89 -4.77 6.13 7.38
N LYS A 90 -4.35 6.67 8.53
CA LYS A 90 -3.07 7.37 8.67
C LYS A 90 -2.03 6.36 9.12
N ILE A 91 -0.93 6.26 8.38
CA ILE A 91 0.13 5.28 8.64
C ILE A 91 1.37 5.98 9.22
N PRO A 92 2.15 5.31 10.09
CA PRO A 92 3.29 5.92 10.79
C PRO A 92 4.42 6.34 9.85
N SER A 93 4.62 5.61 8.75
CA SER A 93 5.54 5.97 7.68
C SER A 93 5.00 5.52 6.32
N GLN A 94 5.74 5.85 5.26
CA GLN A 94 5.40 5.44 3.91
C GLN A 94 5.29 3.91 3.79
N THR A 95 4.44 3.47 2.86
CA THR A 95 4.23 2.06 2.57
C THR A 95 4.48 1.75 1.10
N GLY A 96 5.22 0.68 0.83
CA GLY A 96 5.41 0.20 -0.53
C GLY A 96 4.16 -0.50 -1.07
N GLN A 97 3.53 -1.33 -0.26
CA GLN A 97 2.43 -2.19 -0.69
C GLN A 97 1.34 -2.31 0.36
N VAL A 98 0.09 -2.44 -0.11
CA VAL A 98 -1.10 -2.69 0.68
C VAL A 98 -1.85 -3.89 0.11
N THR A 99 -2.50 -4.66 0.99
CA THR A 99 -3.42 -5.72 0.59
C THR A 99 -4.55 -5.88 1.61
N THR A 100 -5.47 -6.82 1.36
CA THR A 100 -6.61 -7.10 2.22
C THR A 100 -6.60 -8.55 2.68
N VAL A 101 -6.80 -8.75 3.98
CA VAL A 101 -6.97 -10.07 4.60
C VAL A 101 -8.09 -10.00 5.62
N GLY A 102 -9.14 -10.79 5.40
CA GLY A 102 -10.35 -10.71 6.24
C GLY A 102 -10.93 -9.30 6.20
N HIS A 103 -11.10 -8.69 7.37
CA HIS A 103 -11.63 -7.31 7.51
C HIS A 103 -10.54 -6.25 7.66
N SER A 104 -9.30 -6.58 7.33
CA SER A 104 -8.13 -5.76 7.62
C SER A 104 -7.38 -5.37 6.36
N ILE A 105 -6.91 -4.12 6.34
CA ILE A 105 -5.89 -3.66 5.39
C ILE A 105 -4.53 -3.98 6.00
N ILE A 106 -3.71 -4.71 5.24
CA ILE A 106 -2.35 -5.10 5.62
C ILE A 106 -1.38 -4.25 4.82
N TYR A 107 -0.37 -3.68 5.46
CA TYR A 107 0.60 -2.80 4.81
C TYR A 107 1.95 -2.83 5.54
N ASN A 108 3.01 -2.39 4.86
CA ASN A 108 4.34 -2.25 5.47
C ASN A 108 4.53 -0.85 6.06
N ASP A 109 5.00 -0.77 7.31
CA ASP A 109 5.57 0.45 7.88
C ASP A 109 7.08 0.43 7.64
N SER A 110 7.52 1.17 6.62
CA SER A 110 8.90 1.11 6.12
C SER A 110 9.93 1.61 7.14
N LYS A 111 9.60 2.65 7.91
CA LYS A 111 10.46 3.18 8.97
C LYS A 111 10.52 2.25 10.19
N GLY A 112 9.38 1.67 10.57
CA GLY A 112 9.28 0.75 11.72
C GLY A 112 9.60 -0.70 11.40
N THR A 113 10.03 -0.98 10.16
CA THR A 113 10.45 -2.30 9.66
C THR A 113 9.47 -3.42 10.01
N SER A 114 8.18 -3.12 9.81
CA SER A 114 7.09 -3.95 10.29
C SER A 114 5.98 -4.13 9.27
N LEU A 115 5.26 -5.24 9.44
CA LEU A 115 3.99 -5.53 8.79
C LEU A 115 2.88 -5.11 9.76
N MET A 116 1.99 -4.25 9.30
CA MET A 116 0.91 -3.66 10.07
C MET A 116 -0.43 -4.15 9.54
N GLY A 117 -1.42 -4.25 10.43
CA GLY A 117 -2.81 -4.55 10.08
C GLY A 117 -3.75 -3.55 10.72
N THR A 118 -4.67 -2.98 9.94
CA THR A 118 -5.75 -2.11 10.44
C THR A 118 -7.10 -2.70 10.08
N ASN A 119 -7.94 -2.96 11.09
CA ASN A 119 -9.32 -3.39 10.86
C ASN A 119 -10.13 -2.21 10.34
N VAL A 120 -10.81 -2.38 9.20
CA VAL A 120 -11.59 -1.31 8.53
C VAL A 120 -13.10 -1.53 8.54
N CYS A 121 -13.58 -2.57 9.23
CA CYS A 121 -15.01 -2.87 9.41
C CYS A 121 -15.58 -2.27 10.70
N ASN A 122 -14.80 -2.20 11.77
CA ASN A 122 -15.24 -1.65 13.05
C ASN A 122 -15.06 -0.13 13.10
N LYS A 123 -16.16 0.61 12.91
CA LYS A 123 -16.18 2.09 12.88
C LYS A 123 -15.78 2.76 14.20
N SER A 124 -15.80 2.04 15.31
CA SER A 124 -15.65 2.64 16.64
C SER A 124 -14.20 2.85 17.07
N ASP A 125 -13.24 2.13 16.48
CA ASP A 125 -11.80 2.43 16.55
C ASP A 125 -11.09 1.53 15.52
N ASN A 126 -10.44 2.14 14.52
CA ASN A 126 -9.59 1.42 13.58
C ASN A 126 -8.38 0.86 14.34
N LYS A 127 -8.54 -0.28 15.02
CA LYS A 127 -7.47 -0.97 15.75
C LYS A 127 -6.38 -1.33 14.75
N THR A 128 -5.24 -0.69 14.93
CA THR A 128 -4.03 -0.96 14.16
C THR A 128 -3.06 -1.72 15.05
N VAL A 129 -2.54 -2.83 14.55
CA VAL A 129 -1.60 -3.69 15.28
C VAL A 129 -0.37 -4.00 14.43
N VAL A 130 0.74 -4.29 15.11
CA VAL A 130 1.95 -4.83 14.49
C VAL A 130 1.77 -6.34 14.37
N LEU A 131 1.79 -6.87 13.15
CA LEU A 131 1.62 -8.28 12.86
C LEU A 131 2.95 -9.04 12.82
N ALA A 132 4.00 -8.37 12.35
CA ALA A 132 5.36 -8.88 12.35
C ALA A 132 6.34 -7.71 12.32
N LYS A 133 7.52 -7.89 12.91
CA LYS A 133 8.61 -6.92 12.85
C LYS A 133 9.93 -7.65 12.67
N ASN A 134 10.73 -7.21 11.71
CA ASN A 134 12.08 -7.70 11.53
C ASN A 134 12.90 -6.66 10.74
N ASP A 135 13.93 -6.12 11.38
CA ASP A 135 14.71 -4.99 10.85
C ASP A 135 15.55 -5.36 9.61
N GLU A 136 15.85 -6.65 9.44
CA GLU A 136 16.61 -7.17 8.28
C GLU A 136 15.70 -7.64 7.15
N LEU A 137 14.58 -8.30 7.50
CA LEU A 137 13.72 -8.99 6.53
C LEU A 137 12.51 -8.16 6.07
N ILE A 138 12.04 -7.22 6.89
CA ILE A 138 10.83 -6.41 6.61
C ILE A 138 11.25 -4.95 6.51
N ARG A 139 12.07 -4.61 5.50
CA ARG A 139 12.49 -3.23 5.21
C ARG A 139 11.43 -2.49 4.38
N ILE A 140 11.59 -2.50 3.06
CA ILE A 140 10.55 -2.10 2.11
C ILE A 140 10.07 -3.34 1.38
N LEU A 141 8.77 -3.66 1.51
CA LEU A 141 8.18 -4.77 0.78
C LEU A 141 7.73 -4.31 -0.61
N SER A 142 8.26 -4.96 -1.65
CA SER A 142 7.87 -4.71 -3.04
C SER A 142 6.59 -5.46 -3.44
N ALA A 143 6.23 -6.52 -2.70
CA ALA A 143 4.92 -7.17 -2.79
C ALA A 143 4.41 -7.66 -1.43
N ILE A 144 3.10 -7.53 -1.21
CA ILE A 144 2.34 -8.20 -0.15
C ILE A 144 1.13 -8.82 -0.84
N LYS A 145 1.04 -10.16 -0.84
CA LYS A 145 -0.01 -10.88 -1.57
C LYS A 145 -0.64 -11.98 -0.72
N PRO A 146 -1.95 -11.96 -0.48
CA PRO A 146 -2.64 -13.09 0.13
C PRO A 146 -2.63 -14.27 -0.86
N TRP A 147 -2.26 -15.45 -0.37
CA TRP A 147 -2.24 -16.69 -1.11
C TRP A 147 -2.67 -17.84 -0.20
N ARG A 148 -3.89 -18.36 -0.42
CA ARG A 148 -4.49 -19.43 0.40
C ARG A 148 -4.46 -19.05 1.89
N ASP A 149 -3.77 -19.84 2.71
CA ASP A 149 -3.65 -19.65 4.15
C ASP A 149 -2.46 -18.77 4.57
N TYR A 150 -1.79 -18.14 3.59
CA TYR A 150 -0.58 -17.35 3.81
C TYR A 150 -0.71 -15.94 3.21
N ILE A 151 0.12 -15.03 3.69
CA ILE A 151 0.51 -13.80 3.00
C ILE A 151 1.95 -13.99 2.54
N LEU A 152 2.18 -13.84 1.25
CA LEU A 152 3.50 -13.78 0.64
C LEU A 152 4.02 -12.35 0.73
N LEU A 153 5.22 -12.19 1.28
CA LEU A 153 5.95 -10.93 1.37
C LEU A 153 7.17 -11.03 0.45
N VAL A 154 7.38 -10.02 -0.38
CA VAL A 154 8.57 -9.92 -1.25
C VAL A 154 9.39 -8.71 -0.84
N GLU A 155 10.67 -8.94 -0.58
CA GLU A 155 11.67 -7.93 -0.26
C GLU A 155 12.80 -8.07 -1.29
N ASP A 156 13.20 -6.97 -1.92
CA ASP A 156 14.13 -6.96 -3.05
C ASP A 156 15.26 -5.92 -2.91
N ASN A 157 15.43 -5.35 -1.72
CA ASN A 157 16.38 -4.30 -1.42
C ASN A 157 16.36 -3.14 -2.42
N PHE A 158 15.19 -2.78 -2.94
CA PHE A 158 15.03 -1.72 -3.94
C PHE A 158 15.66 -0.38 -3.54
N GLN A 159 15.70 -0.07 -2.25
CA GLN A 159 16.41 1.11 -1.72
C GLN A 159 17.90 1.11 -2.06
N ASP A 160 18.57 -0.04 -2.06
CA ASP A 160 19.99 -0.14 -2.37
C ASP A 160 20.22 0.07 -3.88
N PHE A 161 19.25 -0.30 -4.72
CA PHE A 161 19.26 0.05 -6.14
C PHE A 161 19.12 1.56 -6.36
N ILE A 162 18.16 2.22 -5.69
CA ILE A 162 18.00 3.68 -5.75
C ILE A 162 19.29 4.39 -5.33
N LEU A 163 19.93 3.90 -4.28
CA LEU A 163 21.14 4.50 -3.71
C LEU A 163 22.43 4.11 -4.45
N SER A 164 22.37 3.24 -5.47
CA SER A 164 23.54 2.67 -6.14
C SER A 164 24.50 1.95 -5.17
N GLN A 165 23.95 1.25 -4.18
CA GLN A 165 24.65 0.53 -3.10
C GLN A 165 24.44 -1.00 -3.16
N VAL A 166 23.95 -1.52 -4.28
CA VAL A 166 23.69 -2.97 -4.43
C VAL A 166 24.97 -3.78 -4.21
N ASN A 167 24.91 -4.74 -3.29
CA ASN A 167 25.97 -5.70 -3.04
C ASN A 167 25.54 -7.10 -3.47
N PHE A 168 26.06 -7.59 -4.60
CA PHE A 168 25.73 -8.90 -5.16
C PHE A 168 26.25 -10.09 -4.35
N ASN A 169 27.10 -9.86 -3.34
CA ASN A 169 27.51 -10.92 -2.41
C ASN A 169 26.46 -11.19 -1.32
N ASN A 170 25.46 -10.32 -1.19
CA ASN A 170 24.37 -10.47 -0.21
C ASN A 170 23.12 -11.08 -0.86
N THR A 171 22.24 -11.67 -0.05
CA THR A 171 20.90 -12.04 -0.51
C THR A 171 20.09 -10.78 -0.83
N LEU A 172 19.80 -10.57 -2.11
CA LEU A 172 19.08 -9.39 -2.62
C LEU A 172 17.56 -9.55 -2.59
N PHE A 173 17.06 -10.76 -2.86
CA PHE A 173 15.64 -11.04 -2.99
C PHE A 173 15.21 -12.10 -1.99
N ARG A 174 14.08 -11.86 -1.32
CA ARG A 174 13.47 -12.78 -0.36
C ARG A 174 11.98 -12.89 -0.64
N ILE A 175 11.48 -14.12 -0.55
CA ILE A 175 10.05 -14.40 -0.46
C ILE A 175 9.83 -15.03 0.91
N MET A 176 8.94 -14.42 1.69
CA MET A 176 8.59 -14.87 3.04
C MET A 176 7.10 -15.16 3.10
N GLU A 177 6.72 -16.02 4.03
CA GLU A 177 5.33 -16.43 4.22
C GLU A 177 4.92 -16.14 5.67
N VAL A 178 3.74 -15.54 5.84
CA VAL A 178 3.11 -15.35 7.16
C VAL A 178 1.75 -16.02 7.13
N LYS A 179 1.44 -16.88 8.11
CA LYS A 179 0.12 -17.55 8.15
C LYS A 179 -0.99 -16.55 8.43
N VAL A 180 -2.05 -16.60 7.63
CA VAL A 180 -3.26 -15.78 7.83
C VAL A 180 -3.90 -16.04 9.19
N SER A 181 -3.82 -17.28 9.69
CA SER A 181 -4.34 -17.62 11.02
C SER A 181 -3.61 -16.91 12.16
N GLU A 182 -2.32 -16.62 12.00
CA GLU A 182 -1.54 -15.87 13.01
C GLU A 182 -1.95 -14.40 12.98
N ILE A 183 -2.14 -13.83 11.79
CA ILE A 183 -2.62 -12.47 11.63
C ILE A 183 -4.01 -12.28 12.24
N ARG A 184 -4.94 -13.21 12.03
CA ARG A 184 -6.31 -13.10 12.57
C ARG A 184 -6.32 -13.05 14.09
N LYS A 185 -5.47 -13.83 14.77
CA LYS A 185 -5.38 -13.84 16.23
C LYS A 185 -5.01 -12.48 16.82
N GLU A 186 -4.16 -11.71 16.12
CA GLU A 186 -3.76 -10.37 16.55
C GLU A 186 -4.82 -9.29 16.23
N MET A 187 -5.66 -9.54 15.22
CA MET A 187 -6.66 -8.61 14.70
C MET A 187 -8.05 -8.75 15.36
N GLU A 188 -8.35 -9.91 15.94
CA GLU A 188 -9.54 -10.17 16.77
C GLU A 188 -9.40 -9.55 18.18
#